data_AF-A0A2W2HR60-F1
#
_entry.id   AF-A0A2W2HR60-F1
#
_cell.length_a   1.000
_cell.length_b   1.000
_cell.length_c   1.000
_cell.angle_alpha   90.00
_cell.angle_beta   90.00
_cell.angle_gamma   90.00
#
_symmetry.space_group_name_H-M   'P 1'
#
loop_
_entity.id
_entity.type
_entity.pdbx_description
1 polymer ?
#
loop_
_entity_poly.entity_id
_entity_poly.type
_entity_poly.pdbx_seq_one_letter_code
_entity_poly.pdbx_strand_id
1 'polypeptide(L)'
;MALLSDRPPIIPLSACPRLLVWVAEAGSRGVSGVAADQATAERQILAALETLGEGRARVRSARVSSFGVLYTYGATLATAHRKDGVTTIVTGDAWVTTP
;
A
#
# COMPACT_ATOMS: atom_id res chain seq x y z
N MET A 1 3.52 -32.34 34.58
CA MET A 1 4.12 -32.78 33.30
C MET A 1 3.52 -31.90 32.21
N ALA A 2 4.19 -30.81 31.86
CA ALA A 2 3.70 -29.78 30.94
C ALA A 2 4.25 -30.05 29.54
N LEU A 3 3.37 -30.22 28.56
CA LEU A 3 3.74 -30.15 27.14
C LEU A 3 3.28 -28.79 26.63
N LEU A 4 4.18 -27.79 26.71
CA LEU A 4 4.06 -26.56 25.94
C LEU A 4 4.16 -26.95 24.46
N SER A 5 3.03 -26.87 23.76
CA SER A 5 3.01 -26.93 22.30
C SER A 5 3.55 -25.61 21.78
N ASP A 6 4.87 -25.55 21.58
CA ASP A 6 5.61 -24.40 21.06
C ASP A 6 5.42 -24.29 19.54
N ARG A 7 4.18 -24.11 19.11
CA ARG A 7 3.86 -23.73 17.73
C ARG A 7 3.10 -22.42 17.77
N PRO A 8 3.65 -21.33 17.20
CA PRO A 8 2.87 -20.11 17.04
C PRO A 8 1.59 -20.44 16.26
N PRO A 9 0.44 -19.84 16.62
CA PRO A 9 -0.80 -20.12 15.93
C PRO A 9 -0.61 -19.85 14.44
N ILE A 10 -0.75 -20.90 13.63
CA ILE A 10 -0.80 -20.77 12.18
C ILE A 10 -2.14 -20.10 11.89
N ILE A 11 -2.15 -18.77 11.81
CA ILE A 11 -3.32 -18.02 11.35
C ILE A 11 -3.48 -18.37 9.86
N PRO A 12 -4.61 -18.99 9.45
CA PRO A 12 -4.83 -19.26 8.05
C PRO A 12 -4.80 -17.94 7.27
N LEU A 13 -4.09 -17.90 6.14
CA LEU A 13 -3.89 -16.69 5.31
C LEU A 13 -5.20 -16.01 4.85
N SER A 14 -6.32 -16.74 4.94
CA SER A 14 -7.68 -16.24 4.69
C SER A 14 -8.29 -15.43 5.84
N ALA A 15 -7.77 -15.55 7.06
CA ALA A 15 -8.18 -14.79 8.24
C ALA A 15 -7.30 -13.56 8.50
N CYS A 16 -6.16 -13.43 7.81
CA CYS A 16 -5.34 -12.23 7.86
C CYS A 16 -6.10 -11.07 7.19
N PRO A 17 -6.31 -9.92 7.87
CA PRO A 17 -6.98 -8.79 7.27
C PRO A 17 -6.22 -8.32 6.03
N ARG A 18 -6.96 -8.13 4.92
CA ARG A 18 -6.41 -7.52 3.71
C ARG A 18 -6.23 -6.04 4.00
N LEU A 19 -4.98 -5.59 3.99
CA LEU A 19 -4.61 -4.20 4.18
C LEU A 19 -4.33 -3.58 2.82
N LEU A 20 -4.51 -2.26 2.71
CA LEU A 20 -4.05 -1.52 1.54
C LEU A 20 -2.85 -0.67 1.93
N VAL A 21 -1.74 -0.89 1.24
CA VAL A 21 -0.55 -0.07 1.37
C VAL A 21 -0.57 0.93 0.24
N TRP A 22 -0.35 2.19 0.57
CA TRP A 22 -0.15 3.24 -0.43
C TRP A 22 1.21 3.88 -0.24
N VAL A 23 1.78 4.32 -1.35
CA VAL A 23 3.06 5.05 -1.38
C VAL A 23 2.95 6.19 -2.37
N ALA A 24 3.50 7.34 -2.01
CA ALA A 24 3.69 8.50 -2.87
C ALA A 24 5.17 8.89 -2.91
N GLU A 25 5.68 9.17 -4.11
CA GLU A 25 7.08 9.47 -4.39
C GLU A 25 7.17 10.76 -5.23
N ALA A 26 8.12 11.61 -4.86
CA ALA A 26 8.43 12.87 -5.54
C ALA A 26 9.95 13.11 -5.50
N GLY A 27 10.64 12.78 -6.58
CA GLY A 27 12.10 12.83 -6.63
C GLY A 27 12.73 11.97 -5.53
N SER A 28 13.46 12.59 -4.59
CA SER A 28 14.09 11.91 -3.45
C SER A 28 13.20 11.83 -2.19
N ARG A 29 11.98 12.36 -2.24
CA ARG A 29 11.02 12.32 -1.12
C ARG A 29 9.98 11.24 -1.35
N GLY A 30 9.59 10.56 -0.29
CA GLY A 30 8.51 9.59 -0.32
C GLY A 30 7.78 9.52 1.00
N VAL A 31 6.47 9.28 0.92
CA VAL A 31 5.61 9.01 2.08
C VAL A 31 4.75 7.79 1.78
N SER A 32 4.50 6.99 2.80
CA SER A 32 3.72 5.76 2.66
C SER A 32 2.84 5.56 3.88
N GLY A 33 1.77 4.80 3.70
CA GLY A 33 0.87 4.45 4.79
C GLY A 33 0.09 3.18 4.52
N VAL A 34 -0.71 2.80 5.51
CA VAL A 34 -1.62 1.66 5.47
C VAL A 34 -3.04 2.18 5.71
N ALA A 35 -3.98 1.72 4.89
CA ALA A 35 -5.40 2.02 5.00
C ALA A 35 -6.24 0.74 5.09
N ALA A 36 -7.40 0.87 5.74
CA ALA A 36 -8.35 -0.24 5.91
C ALA A 36 -9.12 -0.57 4.63
N ASP A 37 -9.32 0.39 3.74
CA ASP A 37 -10.11 0.27 2.52
C ASP A 37 -9.56 1.16 1.38
N GLN A 38 -10.03 0.93 0.17
CA GLN A 38 -9.54 1.59 -1.05
C GLN A 38 -9.85 3.08 -1.08
N ALA A 39 -11.07 3.49 -0.69
CA ALA A 39 -11.44 4.91 -0.71
C ALA A 39 -10.63 5.73 0.31
N THR A 40 -10.32 5.14 1.47
CA THR A 40 -9.43 5.75 2.46
C THR A 40 -8.00 5.81 1.94
N ALA A 41 -7.50 4.73 1.33
CA ALA A 41 -6.18 4.72 0.70
C ALA A 41 -6.06 5.82 -0.36
N GLU A 42 -7.04 5.93 -1.26
CA GLU A 42 -7.13 6.91 -2.36
C GLU A 42 -7.20 8.36 -1.87
N ARG A 43 -7.90 8.64 -0.76
CA ARG A 43 -7.87 9.98 -0.16
C ARG A 43 -6.51 10.32 0.44
N GLN A 44 -5.86 9.37 1.11
CA GLN A 44 -4.56 9.60 1.76
C GLN A 44 -3.43 9.84 0.76
N ILE A 45 -3.39 9.06 -0.32
CA ILE A 45 -2.49 9.28 -1.48
C ILE A 45 -2.69 10.65 -2.14
N LEU A 46 -3.94 11.08 -2.36
CA LEU A 46 -4.20 12.42 -2.92
C LEU A 46 -3.69 13.52 -1.99
N ALA A 47 -3.98 13.42 -0.69
CA ALA A 47 -3.48 14.37 0.31
C ALA A 47 -1.93 14.37 0.37
N ALA A 48 -1.30 13.21 0.23
CA ALA A 48 0.16 13.12 0.17
C ALA A 48 0.74 13.78 -1.09
N LEU A 49 0.11 13.61 -2.26
CA LEU A 49 0.55 14.26 -3.49
C LEU A 49 0.42 15.78 -3.43
N GLU A 50 -0.62 16.30 -2.76
CA GLU A 50 -0.76 17.75 -2.50
C GLU A 50 0.43 18.30 -1.71
N THR A 51 0.91 17.58 -0.68
CA THR A 51 2.04 18.05 0.14
C THR A 51 3.39 17.91 -0.55
N LEU A 52 3.53 16.96 -1.48
CA LEU A 52 4.74 16.77 -2.28
C LEU A 52 4.85 17.77 -3.44
N GLY A 53 3.75 18.41 -3.84
CA GLY A 53 3.68 19.38 -4.94
C GLY A 53 3.60 18.71 -6.32
N GLU A 54 4.48 17.75 -6.58
CA GLU A 54 4.50 16.89 -7.77
C GLU A 54 4.87 15.47 -7.38
N GLY A 55 4.53 14.48 -8.21
CA GLY A 55 4.97 13.10 -7.98
C GLY A 55 4.03 12.04 -8.52
N ARG A 56 4.31 10.80 -8.15
CA ARG A 56 3.47 9.65 -8.47
C ARG A 56 3.17 8.88 -7.21
N ALA A 57 2.02 8.23 -7.17
CA ALA A 57 1.66 7.41 -6.05
C ALA A 57 0.84 6.17 -6.47
N ARG A 58 0.88 5.10 -5.68
CA ARG A 58 0.18 3.85 -5.98
C ARG A 58 -0.42 3.24 -4.72
N VAL A 59 -1.56 2.59 -4.89
CA VAL A 59 -2.23 1.78 -3.88
C VAL A 59 -2.10 0.31 -4.25
N ARG A 60 -1.61 -0.51 -3.33
CA ARG A 60 -1.47 -1.97 -3.52
C ARG A 60 -2.20 -2.70 -2.41
N SER A 61 -2.83 -3.80 -2.78
CA SER A 61 -3.25 -4.79 -1.78
C SER A 61 -2.02 -5.37 -1.08
N ALA A 62 -2.13 -5.61 0.23
CA ALA A 62 -1.14 -6.31 1.01
C ALA A 62 -1.81 -7.29 1.96
N ARG A 63 -1.15 -8.42 2.20
CA ARG A 63 -1.53 -9.36 3.26
C ARG A 63 -0.40 -9.43 4.26
N VAL A 64 -0.74 -9.41 5.54
CA VAL A 64 0.21 -9.75 6.61
C VAL A 64 0.55 -11.23 6.44
N SER A 65 1.83 -11.54 6.27
CA SER A 65 2.26 -12.94 6.22
C SER A 65 2.18 -13.55 7.62
N SER A 66 1.78 -14.82 7.73
CA SER A 66 1.74 -15.55 9.00
C SER A 66 3.13 -15.88 9.56
N PHE A 67 4.20 -15.58 8.81
CA PHE A 67 5.61 -15.83 9.16
C PHE A 67 6.36 -14.50 9.25
N GLY A 68 6.30 -13.85 10.41
CA GLY A 68 6.98 -12.58 10.69
C GLY A 68 6.19 -11.33 10.27
N VAL A 69 6.68 -10.16 10.68
CA VAL A 69 6.10 -8.83 10.35
C VAL A 69 6.46 -8.44 8.91
N LEU A 70 6.03 -9.26 7.96
CA LEU A 70 6.28 -9.07 6.52
C LEU A 70 4.95 -8.93 5.78
N TYR A 71 4.90 -7.98 4.85
CA TYR A 71 3.77 -7.78 3.95
C TYR A 71 4.01 -8.50 2.63
N THR A 72 3.09 -9.36 2.24
CA THR A 72 3.03 -9.86 0.86
C THR A 72 2.21 -8.87 0.04
N TYR A 73 2.87 -8.11 -0.83
CA TYR A 73 2.21 -7.19 -1.74
C TYR A 73 1.52 -7.93 -2.88
N GLY A 74 0.25 -7.63 -3.08
CA GLY A 74 -0.55 -8.10 -4.21
C GLY A 74 -0.65 -7.07 -5.33
N ALA A 75 -1.79 -7.10 -6.02
CA ALA A 75 -2.10 -6.25 -7.15
C ALA A 75 -2.14 -4.76 -6.78
N THR A 76 -1.70 -3.92 -7.73
CA THR A 76 -1.93 -2.48 -7.75
C THR A 76 -3.40 -2.22 -8.06
N LEU A 77 -4.06 -1.45 -7.19
CA LEU A 77 -5.49 -1.15 -7.29
C LEU A 77 -5.74 0.23 -7.90
N ALA A 78 -4.83 1.16 -7.65
CA ALA A 78 -4.90 2.51 -8.20
C ALA A 78 -3.50 3.08 -8.32
N THR A 79 -3.32 3.97 -9.29
CA THR A 79 -2.13 4.77 -9.49
C THR A 79 -2.56 6.22 -9.66
N ALA A 80 -1.83 7.13 -9.03
CA ALA A 80 -2.06 8.56 -9.15
C ALA A 80 -0.77 9.25 -9.58
N HIS A 81 -0.93 10.34 -10.30
CA HIS A 81 0.17 11.18 -10.76
C HIS A 81 -0.24 12.64 -10.59
N ARG A 82 0.65 13.44 -10.02
CA ARG A 82 0.48 14.88 -9.89
C ARG A 82 1.61 15.57 -10.63
N LYS A 83 1.24 16.47 -11.54
CA LYS A 83 2.17 17.30 -12.30
C LYS A 83 1.50 18.62 -12.65
N ASP A 84 2.26 19.72 -12.58
CA ASP A 84 1.74 21.05 -12.90
C ASP A 84 0.46 21.41 -12.10
N GLY A 85 0.36 20.93 -10.85
CA GLY A 85 -0.80 21.14 -9.98
C GLY A 85 -2.05 20.29 -10.32
N VAL A 86 -2.03 19.51 -11.40
CA VAL A 86 -3.12 18.61 -11.78
C VAL A 86 -2.83 17.21 -11.23
N THR A 87 -3.80 16.63 -10.53
CA THR A 87 -3.71 15.24 -10.06
C THR A 87 -4.66 14.36 -10.85
N THR A 88 -4.12 13.28 -11.42
CA THR A 88 -4.88 12.25 -12.13
C THR A 88 -4.77 10.95 -11.36
N ILE A 89 -5.90 10.28 -11.13
CA ILE A 89 -5.95 8.94 -10.54
C ILE A 89 -6.56 7.97 -11.55
N VAL A 90 -5.92 6.82 -11.70
CA VAL A 90 -6.27 5.75 -12.63
C VAL A 90 -6.44 4.47 -11.85
N THR A 91 -7.53 3.77 -12.07
CA THR A 91 -7.76 2.43 -11.51
C THR A 91 -6.79 1.44 -12.15
N GLY A 92 -6.19 0.59 -11.31
CA GLY A 92 -5.23 -0.42 -11.73
C GLY A 92 -3.79 0.09 -11.80
N ASP A 93 -2.94 -0.71 -12.46
CA ASP A 93 -1.52 -0.44 -12.57
C ASP A 93 -1.20 0.40 -13.81
N ALA A 94 -1.03 1.70 -13.61
CA ALA A 94 -0.38 2.59 -14.57
C ALA A 94 0.94 3.14 -14.01
N TRP A 95 1.60 2.38 -13.13
CA TRP A 95 2.89 2.76 -12.57
C TRP A 95 3.98 2.57 -13.61
N VAL A 96 4.08 3.53 -14.54
CA VAL A 96 5.13 3.51 -15.55
C VAL A 96 6.46 3.67 -14.83
N THR A 97 7.28 2.61 -14.90
CA THR A 97 8.71 2.71 -14.68
C THR A 97 9.25 3.44 -15.90
N THR A 98 9.41 4.75 -15.81
CA THR A 98 10.37 5.40 -16.70
C THR A 98 11.72 4.68 -16.48
N PRO A 99 12.36 4.17 -17.55
CA PRO A 99 13.62 3.45 -17.45
C PRO A 99 14.75 4.31 -16.89
#